data_AF-A0A1L2FV55-F1
#
_entry.id   AF-A0A1L2FV55-F1
#
_cell.length_a   1.000
_cell.length_b   1.000
_cell.length_c   1.000
_cell.angle_alpha   90.00
_cell.angle_beta   90.00
_cell.angle_gamma   90.00
#
_symmetry.space_group_name_H-M   'P 1'
#
loop_
_entity.id
_entity.type
_entity.pdbx_description
1 polymer ?
#
loop_
_entity_poly.entity_id
_entity_poly.type
_entity_poly.pdbx_seq_one_letter_code
_entity_poly.pdbx_strand_id
1 'polypeptide(L)'
;HVKTYITAFLSYYIAGIGITAGYHRLFSHRSYKAVWPVRFVLMLMGTTAFEMSVIDWCHDHRAHHRFTDTDKDPYNVKKGFWWAHMGWLIFKRDEEPDADVEDLKADWVLQFQHKWYAPLSLGLG
;
A
#
# COMPACT_ATOMS: atom_id res chain seq x y z
N HIS A 1 20.64 -16.52 -17.39
CA HIS A 1 19.56 -15.60 -17.82
C HIS A 1 18.16 -16.13 -17.53
N VAL A 2 17.79 -17.36 -17.96
CA VAL A 2 16.43 -17.90 -17.70
C VAL A 2 16.01 -17.85 -16.23
N LYS A 3 16.88 -18.28 -15.30
CA LYS A 3 16.61 -18.22 -13.85
C LYS A 3 16.31 -16.80 -13.37
N THR A 4 17.07 -15.81 -13.84
CA THR A 4 16.87 -14.39 -13.52
C THR A 4 15.51 -13.89 -13.98
N TYR A 5 15.09 -14.24 -15.21
CA TYR A 5 13.77 -13.85 -15.71
C TYR A 5 12.64 -14.54 -14.94
N ILE A 6 12.80 -15.80 -14.57
CA ILE A 6 11.83 -16.51 -13.72
C ILE A 6 11.71 -15.83 -12.36
N THR A 7 12.83 -15.54 -11.70
CA THR A 7 12.82 -14.85 -10.40
C THR A 7 12.15 -13.48 -10.52
N ALA A 8 12.53 -12.65 -11.50
CA ALA A 8 11.94 -11.34 -11.71
C ALA A 8 10.43 -11.41 -11.96
N PHE A 9 9.99 -12.37 -12.79
CA PHE A 9 8.58 -12.62 -13.05
C PHE A 9 7.85 -13.01 -11.77
N LEU A 10 8.35 -13.98 -11.01
CA LEU A 10 7.71 -14.39 -9.75
C LEU A 10 7.64 -13.25 -8.74
N SER A 11 8.72 -12.49 -8.56
CA SER A 11 8.74 -11.32 -7.67
C SER A 11 7.69 -10.28 -8.07
N TYR A 12 7.53 -10.01 -9.37
CA TYR A 12 6.51 -9.09 -9.87
C TYR A 12 5.09 -9.53 -9.48
N TYR A 13 4.74 -10.81 -9.67
CA TYR A 13 3.42 -11.32 -9.30
C TYR A 13 3.22 -11.38 -7.78
N ILE A 14 4.26 -11.70 -7.01
CA ILE A 14 4.20 -11.70 -5.54
C ILE A 14 3.86 -10.29 -5.03
N ALA A 15 4.60 -9.27 -5.50
CA ALA A 15 4.34 -7.88 -5.15
C ALA A 15 2.92 -7.46 -5.58
N GLY A 16 2.54 -7.77 -6.82
CA GLY A 16 1.22 -7.43 -7.37
C GLY A 16 0.06 -8.06 -6.59
N ILE A 17 0.19 -9.33 -6.15
CA ILE A 17 -0.82 -9.99 -5.30
C ILE A 17 -0.86 -9.34 -3.92
N GLY A 18 0.29 -9.01 -3.33
CA GLY A 18 0.38 -8.30 -2.06
C GLY A 18 -0.38 -6.97 -2.07
N ILE A 19 -0.19 -6.17 -3.12
CA ILE A 19 -0.90 -4.90 -3.30
C ILE A 19 -2.39 -5.15 -3.57
N THR A 20 -2.74 -5.97 -4.57
CA THR A 20 -4.13 -6.09 -5.03
C THR A 20 -5.03 -6.90 -4.09
N ALA A 21 -4.57 -8.05 -3.60
CA ALA A 21 -5.34 -8.89 -2.69
C ALA A 21 -5.20 -8.43 -1.24
N GLY A 22 -4.00 -8.00 -0.83
CA GLY A 22 -3.70 -7.51 0.52
C GLY A 22 -4.09 -6.05 0.72
N TYR A 23 -3.18 -5.14 0.38
CA TYR A 23 -3.31 -3.70 0.67
C TYR A 23 -4.66 -3.15 0.20
N HIS A 24 -5.03 -3.41 -1.05
CA HIS A 24 -6.23 -2.88 -1.66
C HIS A 24 -7.53 -3.57 -1.18
N ARG A 25 -7.72 -4.86 -1.46
CA ARG A 25 -9.01 -5.53 -1.19
C ARG A 25 -9.23 -5.89 0.27
N LEU A 26 -8.20 -6.39 0.95
CA LEU A 26 -8.32 -6.86 2.33
C LEU A 26 -8.25 -5.70 3.32
N PHE A 27 -7.18 -4.90 3.24
CA PHE A 27 -6.90 -3.88 4.26
C PHE A 27 -7.65 -2.57 3.99
N SER A 28 -7.61 -2.03 2.76
CA SER A 28 -8.32 -0.79 2.45
C SER A 28 -9.83 -0.96 2.38
N HIS A 29 -10.32 -1.93 1.61
CA HIS A 29 -11.76 -2.08 1.34
C HIS A 29 -12.49 -3.10 2.22
N ARG A 30 -11.78 -3.89 3.03
CA ARG A 30 -12.37 -4.93 3.88
C ARG A 30 -13.31 -5.87 3.09
N SER A 31 -12.99 -6.14 1.82
CA SER A 31 -13.85 -6.90 0.91
C SER A 31 -14.00 -8.37 1.31
N TYR A 32 -13.10 -8.88 2.15
CA TYR A 32 -13.15 -10.21 2.74
C TYR A 32 -12.45 -10.21 4.09
N LYS A 33 -12.65 -11.28 4.87
CA LYS A 33 -11.97 -11.51 6.16
C LYS A 33 -10.90 -12.57 5.99
N ALA A 34 -9.77 -12.40 6.66
CA ALA A 34 -8.67 -13.34 6.65
C ALA A 34 -8.15 -13.59 8.07
N VAL A 35 -7.81 -14.84 8.36
CA VAL A 35 -7.12 -15.20 9.60
C VAL A 35 -5.73 -14.57 9.64
N TRP A 36 -5.16 -14.39 10.84
CA TRP A 36 -3.90 -13.67 11.01
C TRP A 36 -2.72 -14.22 10.17
N PRO A 37 -2.56 -15.54 9.91
CA PRO A 37 -1.45 -16.00 9.07
C PRO A 37 -1.58 -15.54 7.63
N VAL A 38 -2.80 -15.54 7.08
CA VAL A 38 -3.07 -15.07 5.71
C VAL A 38 -2.81 -13.57 5.61
N ARG A 39 -3.26 -12.79 6.61
CA ARG A 39 -2.95 -11.35 6.69
C ARG A 39 -1.45 -11.10 6.72
N PHE A 40 -0.71 -11.87 7.51
CA PHE A 40 0.74 -11.75 7.64
C PHE A 40 1.46 -12.05 6.32
N VAL A 41 1.09 -13.11 5.62
CA VAL A 41 1.65 -13.44 4.30
C VAL A 41 1.36 -12.35 3.28
N LEU A 42 0.11 -11.89 3.16
CA LEU A 42 -0.26 -10.83 2.21
C LEU A 42 0.44 -9.50 2.52
N MET A 43 0.62 -9.18 3.81
CA MET A 43 1.40 -8.02 4.25
C MET A 43 2.87 -8.13 3.80
N LEU A 44 3.52 -9.28 3.97
CA LEU A 44 4.91 -9.47 3.55
C LEU A 44 5.04 -9.40 2.02
N MET A 45 4.12 -10.01 1.29
CA MET A 45 4.06 -9.93 -0.17
C MET A 45 3.91 -8.48 -0.65
N GLY A 46 3.06 -7.68 -0.01
CA GLY A 46 2.92 -6.26 -0.37
C GLY A 46 4.13 -5.41 0.01
N THR A 47 4.84 -5.80 1.08
CA THR A 47 6.07 -5.10 1.52
C THR A 47 7.17 -5.16 0.45
N THR A 48 7.19 -6.19 -0.41
CA THR A 48 8.16 -6.29 -1.52
C THR A 48 7.89 -5.30 -2.67
N ALA A 49 6.75 -4.59 -2.66
CA ALA A 49 6.39 -3.63 -3.69
C ALA A 49 6.99 -2.22 -3.45
N PHE A 50 7.50 -1.95 -2.25
CA PHE A 50 8.02 -0.64 -1.84
C PHE A 50 7.01 0.53 -1.89
N GLU A 51 5.70 0.24 -1.83
CA GLU A 51 4.63 1.25 -1.85
C GLU A 51 4.20 1.71 -0.44
N MET A 52 5.17 2.01 0.44
CA MET A 52 4.94 2.38 1.85
C MET A 52 4.38 1.26 2.73
N SER A 53 4.20 1.55 4.02
CA SER A 53 3.59 0.62 4.96
C SER A 53 2.13 0.36 4.60
N VAL A 54 1.57 -0.78 5.03
CA VAL A 54 0.15 -1.09 4.80
C VAL A 54 -0.74 0.04 5.33
N ILE A 55 -0.41 0.57 6.51
CA ILE A 55 -1.20 1.59 7.19
C ILE A 55 -1.21 2.89 6.36
N ASP A 56 -0.03 3.35 5.91
CA ASP A 56 0.10 4.60 5.15
C ASP A 56 -0.54 4.49 3.76
N TRP A 57 -0.30 3.37 3.07
CA TRP A 57 -0.93 3.12 1.77
C TRP A 57 -2.45 3.08 1.87
N CYS A 58 -2.98 2.37 2.89
CA CYS A 58 -4.42 2.29 3.10
C CYS A 58 -5.02 3.64 3.51
N HIS A 59 -4.29 4.45 4.27
CA HIS A 59 -4.70 5.80 4.63
C HIS A 59 -4.90 6.65 3.38
N ASP A 60 -3.89 6.73 2.51
CA ASP A 60 -3.95 7.49 1.27
C ASP A 60 -5.02 6.94 0.31
N HIS A 61 -5.13 5.62 0.19
CA HIS A 61 -6.13 4.97 -0.67
C HIS A 61 -7.57 5.20 -0.20
N ARG A 62 -7.83 5.11 1.11
CA ARG A 62 -9.14 5.41 1.68
C ARG A 62 -9.47 6.91 1.51
N ALA A 63 -8.49 7.80 1.68
CA ALA A 63 -8.69 9.22 1.46
C ALA A 63 -9.00 9.53 -0.01
N HIS A 64 -8.29 8.89 -0.95
CA HIS A 64 -8.56 8.99 -2.38
C HIS A 64 -10.01 8.61 -2.70
N HIS A 65 -10.50 7.48 -2.20
CA HIS A 65 -11.90 7.07 -2.43
C HIS A 65 -12.91 7.99 -1.76
N ARG A 66 -12.59 8.57 -0.60
CA ARG A 66 -13.48 9.48 0.13
C ARG A 66 -13.59 10.85 -0.53
N PHE A 67 -12.49 11.31 -1.12
CA PHE A 67 -12.33 12.69 -1.60
C PHE A 67 -12.03 12.76 -3.10
N THR A 68 -12.33 11.71 -3.85
CA THR A 68 -12.01 11.57 -5.27
C THR A 68 -12.33 12.84 -6.05
N ASP A 69 -11.38 13.28 -6.87
CA ASP A 69 -11.51 14.48 -7.71
C ASP A 69 -11.74 15.80 -6.96
N THR A 70 -11.40 15.86 -5.67
CA THR A 70 -11.34 17.09 -4.86
C THR A 70 -9.91 17.42 -4.46
N ASP A 71 -9.67 18.62 -3.93
CA ASP A 71 -8.32 19.02 -3.51
C ASP A 71 -7.75 18.19 -2.35
N LYS A 72 -8.62 17.46 -1.63
CA LYS A 72 -8.26 16.55 -0.53
C LYS A 72 -7.85 15.14 -0.99
N ASP A 73 -8.00 14.84 -2.29
CA ASP A 73 -7.51 13.59 -2.85
C ASP A 73 -5.97 13.65 -3.01
N PRO A 74 -5.20 12.76 -2.35
CA PRO A 74 -3.73 12.80 -2.36
C PRO A 74 -3.15 12.77 -3.79
N TYR A 75 -3.78 12.06 -4.71
CA TYR A 75 -3.33 11.91 -6.10
C TYR A 75 -4.38 12.36 -7.11
N ASN A 76 -5.10 13.43 -6.77
CA ASN A 76 -6.13 14.07 -7.60
C ASN A 76 -5.72 14.23 -9.08
N VAL A 77 -6.46 13.59 -9.97
CA VAL A 77 -6.21 13.64 -11.43
C VAL A 77 -6.41 15.02 -12.03
N LYS A 78 -7.21 15.90 -11.40
CA LYS A 78 -7.42 17.28 -11.86
C LYS A 78 -6.19 18.16 -11.72
N LYS A 79 -5.21 17.77 -10.89
CA LYS A 79 -3.89 18.42 -10.83
C LYS A 79 -2.97 18.01 -12.01
N GLY A 80 -3.45 17.11 -12.87
CA GLY A 80 -2.78 16.69 -14.11
C GLY A 80 -2.10 15.33 -14.00
N PHE A 81 -1.76 14.75 -15.17
CA PHE A 81 -1.17 13.41 -15.29
C PHE A 81 0.07 13.21 -14.42
N TRP A 82 1.01 14.15 -14.46
CA TRP A 82 2.26 14.03 -13.72
C TRP A 82 2.05 14.06 -12.21
N TRP A 83 1.08 14.84 -11.73
CA TRP A 83 0.72 14.85 -10.31
C TRP A 83 0.19 13.49 -9.88
N ALA A 84 -0.85 12.99 -10.55
CA ALA A 84 -1.50 11.72 -10.21
C ALA A 84 -0.56 10.51 -10.36
N HIS A 85 0.40 10.57 -11.28
CA HIS A 85 1.33 9.45 -11.53
C HIS A 85 2.48 9.38 -10.52
N MET A 86 3.16 10.51 -10.23
CA MET A 86 4.33 10.53 -9.35
C MET A 86 4.48 11.82 -8.52
N GLY A 87 3.93 12.95 -8.96
CA GLY A 87 4.16 14.24 -8.31
C GLY A 87 3.73 14.25 -6.85
N TRP A 88 2.64 13.57 -6.52
CA TRP A 88 2.14 13.45 -5.14
C TRP A 88 3.12 12.77 -4.17
N LEU A 89 4.07 11.97 -4.66
CA LEU A 89 5.13 11.33 -3.86
C LEU A 89 6.32 12.26 -3.61
N ILE A 90 6.55 13.21 -4.52
CA ILE A 90 7.77 14.04 -4.55
C ILE A 90 7.56 15.35 -3.81
N PHE A 91 6.37 15.95 -3.97
CA PHE A 91 6.06 17.24 -3.38
C PHE A 91 5.35 17.08 -2.04
N LYS A 92 5.71 17.95 -1.09
CA LYS A 92 5.00 18.03 0.19
C LYS A 92 3.55 18.43 -0.06
N ARG A 93 2.63 17.78 0.66
CA ARG A 93 1.21 18.10 0.63
C ARG A 93 0.94 19.35 1.49
N ASP A 94 0.02 20.20 1.01
CA ASP A 94 -0.44 21.36 1.78
C ASP A 94 -1.41 20.95 2.89
N GLU A 95 -2.24 19.93 2.63
CA GLU A 95 -3.16 19.33 3.59
C GLU A 95 -2.90 17.82 3.67
N GLU A 96 -2.90 17.28 4.90
CA GLU A 96 -2.83 15.84 5.10
C GLU A 96 -4.17 15.18 4.75
N PRO A 97 -4.18 14.03 4.07
CA PRO A 97 -5.41 13.31 3.78
C PRO A 97 -6.12 12.90 5.09
N ASP A 98 -7.46 12.87 5.08
CA ASP A 98 -8.27 12.50 6.25
C ASP A 98 -9.00 11.18 6.03
N ALA A 99 -8.35 10.07 6.42
CA ALA A 99 -8.96 8.75 6.40
C ALA A 99 -8.83 8.02 7.73
N ASP A 100 -9.93 7.43 8.19
CA ASP A 100 -9.92 6.53 9.34
C ASP A 100 -9.14 5.24 9.00
N VAL A 101 -8.17 4.92 9.84
CA VAL A 101 -7.34 3.70 9.80
C VAL A 101 -7.17 3.08 11.18
N GLU A 102 -8.02 3.43 12.16
CA GLU A 102 -7.92 2.90 13.53
C GLU A 102 -8.05 1.37 13.59
N ASP A 103 -8.83 0.77 12.69
CA ASP A 103 -8.90 -0.69 12.53
C ASP A 103 -7.55 -1.31 12.14
N LEU A 104 -6.78 -0.63 11.28
CA LEU A 104 -5.48 -1.10 10.84
C LEU A 104 -4.44 -0.91 11.95
N LYS A 105 -4.56 0.18 12.72
CA LYS A 105 -3.69 0.43 13.87
C LYS A 105 -3.91 -0.56 15.01
N ALA A 106 -5.15 -1.05 15.18
CA ALA A 106 -5.47 -2.09 16.15
C ALA A 106 -4.93 -3.48 15.74
N ASP A 107 -4.54 -3.68 14.47
CA ASP A 107 -4.01 -4.94 13.97
C ASP A 107 -2.50 -5.07 14.24
N TRP A 108 -2.12 -5.97 15.16
CA TRP A 108 -0.72 -6.19 15.52
C TRP A 108 0.15 -6.60 14.32
N VAL A 109 -0.41 -7.29 13.31
CA VAL A 109 0.32 -7.70 12.10
C VAL A 109 0.76 -6.46 11.31
N LEU A 110 -0.13 -5.48 11.20
CA LEU A 110 0.11 -4.27 10.44
C LEU A 110 0.99 -3.29 11.21
N GLN A 111 0.82 -3.22 12.53
CA GLN A 111 1.72 -2.47 13.42
C GLN A 111 3.14 -3.02 13.39
N PHE A 112 3.30 -4.34 13.36
CA PHE A 112 4.61 -4.98 13.18
C PHE A 112 5.25 -4.53 11.86
N GLN A 113 4.52 -4.59 10.75
CA GLN A 113 5.05 -4.17 9.46
C GLN A 113 5.37 -2.68 9.43
N HIS A 114 4.50 -1.81 9.93
CA HIS A 114 4.71 -0.38 9.97
C HIS A 114 5.97 -0.01 10.76
N LYS A 115 6.17 -0.62 11.93
CA LYS A 115 7.36 -0.41 12.77
C LYS A 115 8.65 -0.88 12.08
N TRP A 116 8.61 -1.99 11.36
CA TRP A 116 9.78 -2.63 10.76
C TRP A 116 9.81 -2.47 9.23
N TYR A 117 9.09 -1.49 8.68
CA TYR A 117 8.87 -1.40 7.24
C TYR A 117 10.18 -1.34 6.46
N ALA A 118 11.07 -0.40 6.81
CA ALA A 118 12.35 -0.24 6.11
C ALA A 118 13.21 -1.52 6.10
N PRO A 119 13.51 -2.18 7.24
CA PRO A 119 14.29 -3.42 7.21
C PRO A 119 13.55 -4.59 6.55
N LEU A 120 12.22 -4.68 6.65
CA LEU A 120 11.46 -5.71 5.96
C LEU A 120 11.50 -5.52 4.44
N SER A 121 11.29 -4.31 3.95
CA SER A 121 11.34 -4.00 2.51
C SER A 121 12.72 -4.27 1.93
N LEU A 122 13.79 -3.87 2.63
CA LEU A 122 15.18 -4.14 2.21
C LEU A 122 15.57 -5.61 2.29
N GLY A 123 14.97 -6.38 3.19
CA GLY A 123 15.28 -7.81 3.36
C GLY A 123 14.50 -8.73 2.42
N LEU A 124 13.31 -8.29 1.98
CA LEU A 124 12.41 -9.09 1.14
C LEU A 124 12.44 -8.68 -0.34
N GLY A 125 12.77 -7.42 -0.63
CA GLY A 125 12.96 -6.89 -1.98
C GLY A 125 14.38 -7.12 -2.49
#